data_AF-A0A7I8ED00-F1
#
_entry.id   AF-A0A7I8ED00-F1
#
_cell.length_a   1.000
_cell.length_b   1.000
_cell.length_c   1.000
_cell.angle_alpha   90.00
_cell.angle_beta   90.00
_cell.angle_gamma   90.00
#
_symmetry.space_group_name_H-M   'P 1'
#
loop_
_entity.id
_entity.type
_entity.pdbx_description
1 polymer ?
#
loop_
_entity_poly.entity_id
_entity_poly.type
_entity_poly.pdbx_seq_one_letter_code
_entity_poly.pdbx_strand_id
1 'polypeptide(L)'
;MSQPDQIQLEICAGSVFSALAAQEGGAARVEFCDNLLEGGTTPSHGAIAVARDRLWITLNVIIRPRGGDFLYDEIEFEVMKRDILACKKIGVDGVVIGLLTADGDIDVARTRELVELATPMQVSFHRAFDVARDPIQALEDVIATGCNRLLTSGQAPSALEGAPMLKRLNEIAGERLIVMPGAGVRGHNIAELVRSTGCSEYHSSGRAPRDSAMRYRNAVVKMGAPGQDEYAIVDTDAALVRELIANARGALAP
;
A
#
# COMPACT_ATOMS: atom_id res chain seq x y z
N MET A 1 -19.48 -6.07 0.95
CA MET A 1 -19.47 -6.55 -0.45
C MET A 1 -19.48 -5.30 -1.33
N SER A 2 -18.36 -5.00 -1.99
CA SER A 2 -18.30 -3.93 -3.00
C SER A 2 -19.12 -4.37 -4.21
N GLN A 3 -19.97 -3.48 -4.73
CA GLN A 3 -20.68 -3.76 -5.97
C GLN A 3 -19.68 -3.83 -7.14
N PRO A 4 -19.88 -4.74 -8.12
CA PRO A 4 -18.97 -4.94 -9.24
C PRO A 4 -18.72 -3.69 -10.10
N ASP A 5 -19.53 -2.64 -9.95
CA ASP A 5 -19.42 -1.38 -10.70
C ASP A 5 -18.55 -0.30 -10.03
N GLN A 6 -17.93 -0.57 -8.87
CA GLN A 6 -17.21 0.48 -8.12
C GLN A 6 -15.73 0.16 -7.95
N ILE A 7 -14.92 0.57 -8.93
CA ILE A 7 -13.46 0.59 -8.79
C ILE A 7 -13.07 1.47 -7.60
N GLN A 8 -12.29 0.91 -6.68
CA GLN A 8 -11.73 1.62 -5.54
C GLN A 8 -10.25 1.90 -5.77
N LEU A 9 -9.84 3.12 -5.41
CA LEU A 9 -8.43 3.52 -5.45
C LEU A 9 -7.93 3.72 -4.02
N GLU A 10 -6.86 3.01 -3.70
CA GLU A 10 -6.03 3.24 -2.53
C GLU A 10 -4.81 4.09 -2.92
N ILE A 11 -4.50 5.10 -2.10
CA ILE A 11 -3.30 5.93 -2.29
C ILE A 11 -2.28 5.68 -1.19
N CYS A 12 -1.04 5.35 -1.59
CA CYS A 12 0.12 5.31 -0.70
C CYS A 12 0.57 6.74 -0.37
N ALA A 13 0.25 7.20 0.84
CA ALA A 13 0.57 8.55 1.31
C ALA A 13 1.73 8.54 2.30
N GLY A 14 2.74 9.37 2.03
CA GLY A 14 3.96 9.52 2.86
C GLY A 14 3.89 10.58 3.95
N SER A 15 2.78 11.30 4.03
CA SER A 15 2.63 12.49 4.88
C SER A 15 1.15 12.76 5.10
N VAL A 16 0.80 13.43 6.20
CA VAL A 16 -0.59 13.85 6.45
C VAL A 16 -1.10 14.74 5.32
N PHE A 17 -0.22 15.57 4.74
CA PHE A 17 -0.53 16.37 3.56
C PHE A 17 -0.94 15.47 2.38
N SER A 18 -0.13 14.46 2.07
CA SER A 18 -0.42 13.51 0.99
C SER A 18 -1.73 12.74 1.24
N ALA A 19 -2.01 12.36 2.48
CA ALA A 19 -3.23 11.66 2.83
C ALA A 19 -4.48 12.54 2.64
N LEU A 20 -4.39 13.82 3.04
CA LEU A 20 -5.45 14.80 2.79
C LEU A 20 -5.66 15.06 1.29
N ALA A 21 -4.58 15.17 0.52
CA ALA A 21 -4.64 15.30 -0.93
C ALA A 21 -5.29 14.08 -1.61
N ALA A 22 -5.01 12.86 -1.12
CA ALA A 22 -5.68 11.66 -1.59
C ALA A 22 -7.19 11.70 -1.33
N GLN A 23 -7.60 12.12 -0.14
CA GLN A 23 -9.01 12.31 0.23
C GLN A 23 -9.70 13.37 -0.65
N GLU A 24 -9.07 14.54 -0.84
CA GLU A 24 -9.57 15.59 -1.73
C GLU A 24 -9.64 15.11 -3.19
N GLY A 25 -8.74 14.23 -3.57
CA GLY A 25 -8.72 13.57 -4.87
C GLY A 25 -9.84 12.55 -5.08
N GLY A 26 -10.54 12.16 -4.00
CA GLY A 26 -11.61 11.18 -4.03
C GLY A 26 -11.18 9.73 -3.84
N ALA A 27 -9.96 9.49 -3.35
CA ALA A 27 -9.50 8.13 -3.01
C ALA A 27 -10.47 7.47 -2.03
N ALA A 28 -10.69 6.16 -2.20
CA ALA A 28 -11.53 5.40 -1.27
C ALA A 28 -10.79 5.11 0.04
N ARG A 29 -9.46 5.03 -0.04
CA ARG A 29 -8.60 4.62 1.07
C ARG A 29 -7.19 5.23 0.94
N VAL A 30 -6.54 5.39 2.07
CA VAL A 30 -5.11 5.68 2.16
C VAL A 30 -4.39 4.50 2.80
N GLU A 31 -3.28 4.09 2.20
CA GLU A 31 -2.21 3.38 2.90
C GLU A 31 -1.22 4.42 3.40
N PHE A 32 -1.10 4.56 4.71
CA PHE A 32 -0.27 5.56 5.35
C PHE A 32 1.09 4.99 5.71
N CYS A 33 2.13 5.59 5.14
CA CYS A 33 3.50 5.11 5.17
C CYS A 33 4.45 6.26 5.54
N ASP A 34 5.63 5.91 6.02
CA ASP A 34 6.80 6.79 6.07
C ASP A 34 7.95 6.18 5.24
N ASN A 35 9.04 6.91 5.01
CA ASN A 35 10.24 6.44 4.30
C ASN A 35 9.92 5.74 2.96
N LEU A 36 9.15 6.41 2.10
CA LEU A 36 8.67 5.85 0.84
C LEU A 36 9.78 5.45 -0.15
N LEU A 37 10.98 6.01 -0.01
CA LEU A 37 12.16 5.60 -0.77
C LEU A 37 12.60 4.17 -0.43
N GLU A 38 12.32 3.71 0.79
CA GLU A 38 12.57 2.34 1.26
C GLU A 38 11.40 1.39 0.92
N GLY A 39 10.40 1.87 0.16
CA GLY A 39 9.17 1.14 -0.14
C GLY A 39 8.09 1.27 0.93
N GLY A 40 8.28 2.12 1.95
CA GLY A 40 7.30 2.34 3.02
C GLY A 40 7.68 1.64 4.33
N THR A 41 7.60 2.36 5.44
CA THR A 41 7.83 1.88 6.82
C THR A 41 6.77 2.42 7.75
N THR A 42 6.64 1.83 8.94
CA THR A 42 5.65 2.25 9.93
C THR A 42 5.80 3.75 10.26
N PRO A 43 4.77 4.59 10.05
CA PRO A 43 4.84 6.00 10.39
C PRO A 43 4.89 6.24 11.90
N SER A 44 5.41 7.39 12.30
CA SER A 44 5.40 7.77 13.72
C SER A 44 3.98 7.85 14.30
N HIS A 45 3.85 7.55 15.59
CA HIS A 45 2.58 7.61 16.33
C HIS A 45 1.85 8.95 16.13
N GLY A 46 2.58 10.08 16.23
CA GLY A 46 1.99 11.41 16.06
C GLY A 46 1.44 11.65 14.65
N ALA A 47 2.13 11.14 13.62
CA ALA A 47 1.66 11.25 12.24
C ALA A 47 0.37 10.43 12.04
N ILE A 48 0.31 9.21 12.59
CA ILE A 48 -0.88 8.34 12.51
C ILE A 48 -2.08 8.99 13.21
N ALA A 49 -1.88 9.51 14.43
CA ALA A 49 -2.95 10.17 15.19
C ALA A 49 -3.52 11.38 14.44
N VAL A 50 -2.63 12.25 13.93
CA VAL A 50 -3.07 13.42 13.16
C VAL A 50 -3.76 13.02 11.85
N ALA A 51 -3.27 11.98 11.15
CA ALA A 51 -3.94 11.47 9.96
C ALA A 51 -5.35 10.96 10.30
N ARG A 52 -5.50 10.18 11.37
CA ARG A 52 -6.81 9.67 11.78
C ARG A 52 -7.79 10.79 12.12
N ASP A 53 -7.35 11.81 12.86
CA ASP A 53 -8.20 12.96 13.25
C ASP A 53 -8.71 13.77 12.03
N ARG A 54 -7.99 13.71 10.90
CA ARG A 54 -8.22 14.58 9.74
C ARG A 54 -8.87 13.88 8.55
N LEU A 55 -8.78 12.55 8.49
CA LEU A 55 -9.34 11.75 7.40
C LEU A 55 -10.71 11.21 7.79
N TRP A 56 -11.64 11.26 6.84
CA TRP A 56 -12.94 10.57 6.90
C TRP A 56 -12.99 9.33 6.00
N ILE A 57 -12.04 9.18 5.07
CA ILE A 57 -11.88 7.95 4.29
C ILE A 57 -11.15 6.88 5.10
N THR A 58 -11.14 5.65 4.59
CA THR A 58 -10.46 4.53 5.22
C THR A 58 -8.96 4.81 5.35
N LEU A 59 -8.41 4.61 6.54
CA LEU A 59 -7.00 4.77 6.87
C LEU A 59 -6.41 3.42 7.24
N ASN A 60 -5.58 2.87 6.35
CA ASN A 60 -4.73 1.74 6.64
C ASN A 60 -3.32 2.22 6.96
N VAL A 61 -2.63 1.60 7.91
CA VAL A 61 -1.25 1.94 8.27
C VAL A 61 -0.32 0.78 7.93
N ILE A 62 0.78 1.04 7.24
CA ILE A 62 1.81 0.01 7.04
C ILE A 62 2.50 -0.31 8.37
N ILE A 63 2.69 -1.59 8.65
CA ILE A 63 3.43 -2.10 9.80
C ILE A 63 4.65 -2.81 9.23
N ARG A 64 5.72 -2.05 9.08
CA ARG A 64 6.99 -2.47 8.50
C ARG A 64 8.13 -1.74 9.21
N PRO A 65 8.87 -2.41 10.13
CA PRO A 65 9.79 -1.74 11.04
C PRO A 65 11.05 -1.18 10.35
N ARG A 66 11.38 -1.68 9.15
CA ARG A 66 12.54 -1.25 8.35
C ARG A 66 12.36 -1.51 6.85
N GLY A 67 13.25 -0.92 6.05
CA GLY A 67 13.48 -1.29 4.66
C GLY A 67 14.11 -2.69 4.50
N GLY A 68 14.41 -3.06 3.25
CA GLY A 68 15.01 -4.36 2.93
C GLY A 68 14.01 -5.51 2.89
N ASP A 69 14.46 -6.70 3.30
CA ASP A 69 13.70 -7.95 3.26
C ASP A 69 12.50 -7.97 4.24
N PHE A 70 11.80 -9.12 4.25
CA PHE A 70 10.63 -9.40 5.08
C PHE A 70 10.85 -10.59 6.01
N LEU A 71 12.12 -10.96 6.25
CA LEU A 71 12.50 -11.99 7.20
C LEU A 71 12.82 -11.29 8.53
N TYR A 72 11.81 -11.16 9.38
CA TYR A 72 11.94 -10.44 10.63
C TYR A 72 12.45 -11.33 11.76
N ASP A 73 13.34 -10.79 12.59
CA ASP A 73 13.70 -11.45 13.84
C ASP A 73 12.61 -11.28 14.92
N GLU A 74 12.81 -11.90 16.09
CA GLU A 74 11.84 -11.81 17.20
C GLU A 74 11.69 -10.37 17.74
N ILE A 75 12.76 -9.57 17.73
CA ILE A 75 12.71 -8.20 18.25
C ILE A 75 11.89 -7.33 17.30
N GLU A 76 12.11 -7.46 16.00
CA GLU A 76 11.37 -6.78 14.94
C GLU A 76 9.89 -7.19 14.96
N PHE A 77 9.61 -8.49 15.13
CA PHE A 77 8.25 -8.98 15.25
C PHE A 77 7.52 -8.42 16.48
N GLU A 78 8.21 -8.30 17.62
CA GLU A 78 7.68 -7.64 18.82
C GLU A 78 7.42 -6.14 18.62
N VAL A 79 8.19 -5.45 17.77
CA VAL A 79 7.90 -4.06 17.36
C VAL A 79 6.61 -4.01 16.56
N MET A 80 6.46 -4.86 15.55
CA MET A 80 5.26 -4.92 14.70
C MET A 80 3.99 -5.13 15.53
N LYS A 81 4.03 -6.05 16.52
CA LYS A 81 2.90 -6.28 17.42
C LYS A 81 2.51 -5.03 18.23
N ARG A 82 3.49 -4.31 18.75
CA ARG A 82 3.24 -3.06 19.50
C ARG A 82 2.67 -1.96 18.60
N ASP A 83 3.15 -1.86 17.37
CA ASP A 83 2.65 -0.88 16.41
C ASP A 83 1.19 -1.17 16.01
N ILE A 84 0.82 -2.45 15.80
CA ILE A 84 -0.59 -2.84 15.56
C ILE A 84 -1.47 -2.45 16.75
N LEU A 85 -1.02 -2.72 17.98
CA LEU A 85 -1.78 -2.33 19.17
C LEU A 85 -1.91 -0.82 19.33
N ALA A 86 -0.88 -0.05 18.96
CA ALA A 86 -0.95 1.40 18.95
C ALA A 86 -1.95 1.92 17.90
N CYS A 87 -1.90 1.37 16.68
CA CYS A 87 -2.85 1.66 15.61
C CYS A 87 -4.30 1.40 16.03
N LYS A 88 -4.55 0.26 16.70
CA LYS A 88 -5.86 -0.10 17.24
C LYS A 88 -6.37 0.89 18.27
N LYS A 89 -5.49 1.38 19.16
CA LYS A 89 -5.85 2.40 20.16
C LYS A 89 -6.18 3.76 19.54
N ILE A 90 -5.49 4.13 18.45
CA ILE A 90 -5.78 5.35 17.68
C ILE A 90 -7.10 5.23 16.92
N GLY A 91 -7.51 4.01 16.56
CA GLY A 91 -8.74 3.76 15.80
C GLY A 91 -8.53 3.86 14.29
N VAL A 92 -7.38 3.42 13.78
CA VAL A 92 -7.20 3.22 12.33
C VAL A 92 -8.08 2.07 11.84
N ASP A 93 -8.42 2.06 10.56
CA ASP A 93 -9.39 1.09 10.00
C ASP A 93 -8.73 -0.23 9.60
N GLY A 94 -7.43 -0.18 9.29
CA GLY A 94 -6.67 -1.32 8.82
C GLY A 94 -5.17 -1.21 9.04
N VAL A 95 -4.50 -2.34 8.90
CA VAL A 95 -3.03 -2.42 8.87
C VAL A 95 -2.57 -3.16 7.62
N VAL A 96 -1.35 -2.85 7.18
CA VAL A 96 -0.70 -3.50 6.04
C VAL A 96 0.58 -4.17 6.51
N ILE A 97 0.72 -5.47 6.28
CA ILE A 97 1.84 -6.29 6.77
C ILE A 97 2.40 -7.15 5.64
N GLY A 98 3.57 -7.77 5.86
CA GLY A 98 3.95 -8.96 5.11
C GLY A 98 5.27 -9.52 5.60
N LEU A 99 5.30 -10.84 5.74
CA LEU A 99 6.37 -11.58 6.39
C LEU A 99 6.69 -12.80 5.54
N LEU A 100 7.98 -13.06 5.33
CA LEU A 100 8.46 -14.22 4.58
C LEU A 100 9.38 -15.07 5.44
N THR A 101 9.46 -16.34 5.11
CA THR A 101 10.49 -17.25 5.59
C THR A 101 11.79 -17.05 4.79
N ALA A 102 12.89 -17.62 5.28
CA ALA A 102 14.17 -17.58 4.57
C ALA A 102 14.12 -18.31 3.21
N ASP A 103 13.18 -19.23 3.03
CA ASP A 103 12.96 -19.99 1.80
C ASP A 103 12.08 -19.24 0.77
N GLY A 104 11.62 -18.03 1.12
CA GLY A 104 10.76 -17.21 0.28
C GLY A 104 9.30 -17.61 0.30
N ASP A 105 8.86 -18.40 1.29
CA ASP A 105 7.45 -18.70 1.51
C ASP A 105 6.81 -17.67 2.44
N ILE A 106 5.49 -17.58 2.47
CA ILE A 106 4.80 -16.72 3.44
C ILE A 106 5.02 -17.29 4.85
N ASP A 107 5.39 -16.45 5.82
CA ASP A 107 5.38 -16.87 7.22
C ASP A 107 3.93 -16.89 7.74
N VAL A 108 3.23 -17.99 7.45
CA VAL A 108 1.79 -18.14 7.77
C VAL A 108 1.54 -18.03 9.27
N ALA A 109 2.42 -18.60 10.11
CA ALA A 109 2.23 -18.61 11.55
C ALA A 109 2.27 -17.19 12.12
N ARG A 110 3.34 -16.44 11.83
CA ARG A 110 3.48 -15.06 12.31
C ARG A 110 2.51 -14.10 11.65
N THR A 111 2.21 -14.28 10.37
CA THR A 111 1.20 -13.46 9.68
C THR A 111 -0.18 -13.63 10.32
N ARG A 112 -0.59 -14.87 10.62
CA ARG A 112 -1.87 -15.14 11.31
C ARG A 112 -1.92 -14.50 12.69
N GLU A 113 -0.84 -14.58 13.48
CA GLU A 113 -0.77 -13.94 14.80
C GLU A 113 -1.01 -12.42 14.70
N LEU A 114 -0.42 -11.74 13.71
CA LEU A 114 -0.64 -10.31 13.49
C LEU A 114 -2.07 -9.99 13.02
N VAL A 115 -2.66 -10.86 12.18
CA VAL A 115 -4.06 -10.72 11.74
C VAL A 115 -5.02 -10.82 12.92
N GLU A 116 -4.83 -11.80 13.79
CA GLU A 116 -5.62 -11.97 15.00
C GLU A 116 -5.49 -10.75 15.94
N LEU A 117 -4.26 -10.26 16.13
CA LEU A 117 -3.99 -9.09 16.95
C LEU A 117 -4.67 -7.81 16.42
N ALA A 118 -4.70 -7.66 15.09
CA ALA A 118 -5.30 -6.52 14.40
C ALA A 118 -6.82 -6.48 14.49
N THR A 119 -7.50 -7.62 14.67
CA THR A 119 -8.97 -7.70 14.73
C THR A 119 -9.56 -6.67 15.71
N PRO A 120 -10.53 -5.82 15.31
CA PRO A 120 -11.38 -5.92 14.12
C PRO A 120 -10.89 -5.14 12.89
N MET A 121 -9.68 -4.57 12.91
CA MET A 121 -9.11 -3.86 11.78
C MET A 121 -8.95 -4.78 10.57
N GLN A 122 -9.07 -4.22 9.37
CA GLN A 122 -8.79 -4.96 8.13
C GLN A 122 -7.28 -5.16 7.96
N VAL A 123 -6.86 -6.25 7.33
CA VAL A 123 -5.44 -6.54 7.09
C VAL A 123 -5.19 -6.74 5.60
N SER A 124 -4.22 -6.01 5.06
CA SER A 124 -3.69 -6.23 3.71
C SER A 124 -2.30 -6.86 3.79
N PHE A 125 -2.03 -7.88 2.99
CA PHE A 125 -0.69 -8.39 2.76
C PHE A 125 -0.02 -7.58 1.64
N HIS A 126 1.15 -6.98 1.88
CA HIS A 126 1.81 -6.11 0.91
C HIS A 126 2.73 -6.85 -0.08
N ARG A 127 3.51 -6.07 -0.83
CA ARG A 127 4.45 -6.50 -1.88
C ARG A 127 5.60 -7.43 -1.44
N ALA A 128 5.69 -7.82 -0.17
CA ALA A 128 6.46 -9.01 0.20
C ALA A 128 6.07 -10.23 -0.65
N PHE A 129 4.79 -10.31 -1.03
CA PHE A 129 4.31 -11.33 -1.97
C PHE A 129 5.06 -11.34 -3.31
N ASP A 130 5.49 -10.16 -3.79
CA ASP A 130 6.14 -10.04 -5.10
C ASP A 130 7.54 -10.67 -5.13
N VAL A 131 8.12 -10.97 -3.97
CA VAL A 131 9.41 -11.66 -3.83
C VAL A 131 9.28 -13.06 -3.21
N ALA A 132 8.05 -13.56 -3.09
CA ALA A 132 7.80 -14.94 -2.66
C ALA A 132 8.16 -15.94 -3.78
N ARG A 133 8.54 -17.16 -3.41
CA ARG A 133 9.06 -18.16 -4.36
C ARG A 133 8.01 -18.72 -5.31
N ASP A 134 6.81 -19.03 -4.80
CA ASP A 134 5.70 -19.55 -5.59
C ASP A 134 4.45 -18.67 -5.39
N PRO A 135 3.99 -17.94 -6.42
CA PRO A 135 2.87 -17.00 -6.28
C PRO A 135 1.53 -17.68 -6.00
N ILE A 136 1.33 -18.93 -6.46
CA ILE A 136 0.06 -19.63 -6.29
C ILE A 136 -0.03 -20.20 -4.87
N GLN A 137 1.05 -20.82 -4.38
CA GLN A 137 1.11 -21.26 -2.99
C GLN A 137 1.04 -20.06 -2.04
N ALA A 138 1.80 -19.00 -2.32
CA ALA A 138 1.79 -17.79 -1.50
C ALA A 138 0.40 -17.14 -1.42
N LEU A 139 -0.40 -17.21 -2.50
CA LEU A 139 -1.77 -16.69 -2.48
C LEU A 139 -2.64 -17.49 -1.50
N GLU A 140 -2.59 -18.82 -1.58
CA GLU A 140 -3.35 -19.69 -0.67
C GLU A 140 -2.89 -19.52 0.78
N ASP A 141 -1.59 -19.32 1.01
CA ASP A 141 -1.03 -19.02 2.32
C ASP A 141 -1.55 -17.69 2.87
N VAL A 142 -1.56 -16.62 2.05
CA VAL A 142 -2.13 -15.32 2.46
C VAL A 142 -3.62 -15.46 2.79
N ILE A 143 -4.39 -16.20 1.99
CA ILE A 143 -5.82 -16.49 2.28
C ILE A 143 -5.94 -17.22 3.64
N ALA A 144 -5.11 -18.22 3.89
CA ALA A 144 -5.15 -19.02 5.12
C ALA A 144 -4.77 -18.24 6.39
N THR A 145 -4.12 -17.08 6.27
CA THR A 145 -3.81 -16.21 7.42
C THR A 145 -4.99 -15.36 7.85
N GLY A 146 -6.01 -15.19 6.99
CA GLY A 146 -7.17 -14.33 7.24
C GLY A 146 -7.02 -12.88 6.77
N CYS A 147 -5.98 -12.58 5.98
CA CYS A 147 -5.86 -11.28 5.30
C CYS A 147 -7.08 -11.00 4.42
N ASN A 148 -7.47 -9.74 4.32
CA ASN A 148 -8.62 -9.29 3.52
C ASN A 148 -8.20 -8.89 2.09
N ARG A 149 -6.96 -8.43 1.92
CA ARG A 149 -6.42 -7.94 0.65
C ARG A 149 -4.98 -8.43 0.43
N LEU A 150 -4.60 -8.53 -0.83
CA LEU A 150 -3.22 -8.72 -1.27
C LEU A 150 -2.83 -7.61 -2.25
N LEU A 151 -1.82 -6.81 -1.88
CA LEU A 151 -1.17 -5.83 -2.75
C LEU A 151 0.01 -6.49 -3.47
N THR A 152 -0.04 -6.51 -4.80
CA THR A 152 0.95 -7.20 -5.63
C THR A 152 1.11 -6.54 -6.99
N SER A 153 2.30 -6.67 -7.59
CA SER A 153 2.58 -6.37 -9.00
C SER A 153 2.53 -7.61 -9.88
N GLY A 154 1.98 -8.73 -9.40
CA GLY A 154 2.00 -10.02 -10.08
C GLY A 154 3.39 -10.63 -10.18
N GLN A 155 4.26 -10.36 -9.20
CA GLN A 155 5.69 -10.72 -9.22
C GLN A 155 6.48 -10.14 -10.41
N ALA A 156 6.02 -9.02 -10.96
CA ALA A 156 6.69 -8.31 -12.06
C ALA A 156 7.20 -6.92 -11.61
N PRO A 157 8.11 -6.27 -12.37
CA PRO A 157 8.59 -4.92 -12.05
C PRO A 157 7.47 -3.86 -11.94
N SER A 158 6.38 -4.03 -12.69
CA SER A 158 5.19 -3.19 -12.63
C SER A 158 3.91 -4.02 -12.70
N ALA A 159 2.79 -3.48 -12.19
CA ALA A 159 1.48 -4.12 -12.31
C ALA A 159 1.11 -4.41 -13.77
N LEU A 160 1.49 -3.53 -14.70
CA LEU A 160 1.14 -3.70 -16.12
C LEU A 160 1.86 -4.91 -16.72
N GLU A 161 3.15 -5.06 -16.44
CA GLU A 161 3.92 -6.24 -16.86
C GLU A 161 3.41 -7.53 -16.19
N GLY A 162 2.94 -7.43 -14.95
CA GLY A 162 2.38 -8.55 -14.20
C GLY A 162 0.89 -8.82 -14.44
N ALA A 163 0.24 -8.08 -15.34
CA ALA A 163 -1.21 -8.17 -15.57
C ALA A 163 -1.72 -9.61 -15.84
N PRO A 164 -1.02 -10.48 -16.60
CA PRO A 164 -1.45 -11.87 -16.77
C PRO A 164 -1.46 -12.66 -15.46
N MET A 165 -0.45 -12.46 -14.59
CA MET A 165 -0.41 -13.11 -13.28
C MET A 165 -1.46 -12.52 -12.34
N LEU A 166 -1.64 -11.19 -12.33
CA LEU A 166 -2.68 -10.52 -11.53
C LEU A 166 -4.08 -11.05 -11.86
N LYS A 167 -4.40 -11.21 -13.16
CA LYS A 167 -5.65 -11.83 -13.60
C LYS A 167 -5.81 -13.23 -13.01
N ARG A 168 -4.78 -14.07 -13.15
CA ARG A 168 -4.80 -15.44 -12.63
C ARG A 168 -4.98 -15.48 -11.10
N LEU A 169 -4.28 -14.61 -10.37
CA LEU A 169 -4.39 -14.51 -8.91
C LEU A 169 -5.80 -14.07 -8.51
N ASN A 170 -6.38 -13.09 -9.20
CA ASN A 170 -7.74 -12.61 -8.97
C ASN A 170 -8.79 -13.72 -9.20
N GLU A 171 -8.64 -14.50 -10.29
CA GLU A 171 -9.50 -15.65 -10.60
C GLU A 171 -9.41 -16.75 -9.54
N ILE A 172 -8.20 -17.06 -9.05
CA ILE A 172 -8.01 -18.07 -8.01
C ILE A 172 -8.55 -17.58 -6.67
N ALA A 173 -8.25 -16.34 -6.28
CA ALA A 173 -8.70 -15.77 -5.01
C ALA A 173 -10.23 -15.76 -4.90
N GLY A 174 -10.91 -15.35 -5.99
CA GLY A 174 -12.37 -15.24 -6.02
C GLY A 174 -12.87 -14.31 -4.90
N GLU A 175 -13.89 -14.76 -4.16
CA GLU A 175 -14.45 -13.97 -3.05
C GLU A 175 -13.66 -14.09 -1.73
N ARG A 176 -12.63 -14.94 -1.69
CA ARG A 176 -11.88 -15.27 -0.46
C ARG A 176 -10.93 -14.15 -0.03
N LEU A 177 -10.44 -13.37 -0.99
CA LEU A 177 -9.43 -12.33 -0.81
C LEU A 177 -9.49 -11.36 -1.98
N ILE A 178 -9.34 -10.07 -1.71
CA ILE A 178 -9.27 -9.05 -2.76
C ILE A 178 -7.82 -8.94 -3.25
N VAL A 179 -7.58 -9.18 -4.54
CA VAL A 179 -6.30 -8.89 -5.19
C VAL A 179 -6.29 -7.43 -5.63
N MET A 180 -5.28 -6.69 -5.21
CA MET A 180 -5.12 -5.25 -5.45
C MET A 180 -3.82 -4.99 -6.23
N PRO A 181 -3.89 -4.76 -7.55
CA PRO A 181 -2.75 -4.41 -8.36
C PRO A 181 -2.04 -3.13 -7.87
N GLY A 182 -0.72 -3.19 -7.75
CA GLY A 182 0.13 -2.06 -7.37
C GLY A 182 1.52 -2.12 -8.01
N ALA A 183 2.31 -1.08 -7.77
CA ALA A 183 3.58 -0.77 -8.45
C ALA A 183 3.40 -0.23 -9.89
N GLY A 184 3.68 1.06 -10.06
CA GLY A 184 3.65 1.70 -11.37
C GLY A 184 2.25 2.02 -11.92
N VAL A 185 1.19 1.89 -11.12
CA VAL A 185 -0.17 2.28 -11.51
C VAL A 185 -0.25 3.81 -11.64
N ARG A 186 -0.63 4.31 -12.82
CA ARG A 186 -0.62 5.73 -13.24
C ARG A 186 -1.83 6.03 -14.11
N GLY A 187 -2.11 7.32 -14.32
CA GLY A 187 -3.25 7.79 -15.13
C GLY A 187 -3.29 7.13 -16.51
N HIS A 188 -2.16 7.00 -17.19
CA HIS A 188 -2.08 6.45 -18.54
C HIS A 188 -2.29 4.92 -18.64
N ASN A 189 -2.14 4.15 -17.55
CA ASN A 189 -2.20 2.68 -17.60
C ASN A 189 -3.31 2.03 -16.75
N ILE A 190 -3.92 2.76 -15.81
CA ILE A 190 -4.92 2.19 -14.92
C ILE A 190 -6.14 1.62 -15.67
N ALA A 191 -6.55 2.26 -16.77
CA ALA A 191 -7.67 1.79 -17.57
C ALA A 191 -7.41 0.43 -18.23
N GLU A 192 -6.17 0.19 -18.68
CA GLU A 192 -5.76 -1.10 -19.24
C GLU A 192 -5.67 -2.17 -18.15
N LEU A 193 -5.14 -1.83 -16.98
CA LEU A 193 -5.10 -2.72 -15.82
C LEU A 193 -6.50 -3.16 -15.40
N VAL A 194 -7.47 -2.24 -15.37
CA VAL A 194 -8.89 -2.57 -15.09
C VAL A 194 -9.42 -3.61 -16.07
N ARG A 195 -9.27 -3.37 -17.37
CA ARG A 195 -9.78 -4.30 -18.40
C ARG A 195 -9.07 -5.65 -18.42
N SER A 196 -7.77 -5.68 -18.16
CA SER A 196 -6.96 -6.89 -18.30
C SER A 196 -6.98 -7.80 -17.06
N THR A 197 -7.10 -7.23 -15.86
CA THR A 197 -7.01 -7.99 -14.59
C THR A 197 -8.36 -8.35 -13.99
N GLY A 198 -9.41 -7.54 -14.26
CA GLY A 198 -10.72 -7.71 -13.62
C GLY A 198 -10.71 -7.47 -12.10
N CYS A 199 -9.66 -6.84 -11.56
CA CYS A 199 -9.60 -6.47 -10.14
C CYS A 199 -10.53 -5.29 -9.85
N SER A 200 -10.97 -5.15 -8.60
CA SER A 200 -11.89 -4.08 -8.17
C SER A 200 -11.22 -2.99 -7.33
N GLU A 201 -10.03 -3.27 -6.78
CA GLU A 201 -9.25 -2.33 -6.00
C GLU A 201 -7.87 -2.13 -6.63
N TYR A 202 -7.36 -0.90 -6.66
CA TYR A 202 -6.05 -0.55 -7.23
C TYR A 202 -5.27 0.32 -6.27
N HIS A 203 -3.95 0.16 -6.28
CA HIS A 203 -3.03 0.90 -5.43
C HIS A 203 -2.11 1.79 -6.27
N SER A 204 -2.12 3.10 -6.00
CA SER A 204 -1.23 4.07 -6.63
C SER A 204 -0.61 5.01 -5.61
N SER A 205 0.42 5.75 -6.01
CA SER A 205 1.02 6.80 -5.19
C SER A 205 0.44 8.18 -5.50
N GLY A 206 -0.02 8.43 -6.74
CA GLY A 206 -0.57 9.71 -7.17
C GLY A 206 0.36 10.91 -6.92
N ARG A 207 1.69 10.71 -6.90
CA ARG A 207 2.65 11.73 -6.44
C ARG A 207 3.17 12.61 -7.56
N ALA A 208 3.44 13.86 -7.22
CA ALA A 208 4.16 14.81 -8.04
C ALA A 208 5.24 15.53 -7.19
N PRO A 209 6.34 16.00 -7.81
CA PRO A 209 7.27 16.88 -7.14
C PRO A 209 6.60 18.20 -6.75
N ARG A 210 6.92 18.69 -5.56
CA ARG A 210 6.52 19.97 -5.00
C ARG A 210 7.76 20.67 -4.47
N ASP A 211 8.02 21.87 -4.97
CA ASP A 211 9.18 22.64 -4.54
C ASP A 211 8.98 23.21 -3.12
N SER A 212 10.07 23.30 -2.36
CA SER A 212 10.05 23.85 -1.01
C SER A 212 9.80 25.35 -1.01
N ALA A 213 9.00 25.82 -0.04
CA ALA A 213 8.77 27.24 0.21
C ALA A 213 9.98 27.96 0.85
N MET A 214 11.08 27.24 1.12
CA MET A 214 12.31 27.82 1.64
C MET A 214 12.90 28.83 0.65
N ARG A 215 12.96 30.10 1.07
CA ARG A 215 13.53 31.20 0.27
C ARG A 215 15.05 31.17 0.20
N TYR A 216 15.71 30.67 1.24
CA TYR A 216 17.16 30.47 1.28
C TYR A 216 17.48 28.98 1.13
N ARG A 217 18.47 28.66 0.30
CA ARG A 217 18.93 27.30 0.04
C ARG A 217 20.45 27.20 0.18
N ASN A 218 20.93 26.27 0.99
CA ASN A 218 22.36 25.93 1.04
C ASN A 218 22.60 24.69 0.19
N ALA A 219 23.10 24.89 -1.04
CA ALA A 219 23.30 23.80 -1.99
C ALA A 219 24.49 22.87 -1.65
N VAL A 220 25.32 23.22 -0.68
CA VAL A 220 26.55 22.48 -0.35
C VAL A 220 26.27 21.33 0.63
N VAL A 221 25.31 21.49 1.53
CA VAL A 221 25.02 20.51 2.58
C VAL A 221 24.08 19.43 2.03
N LYS A 222 24.36 18.18 2.39
CA LYS A 222 23.54 17.01 2.08
C LYS A 222 23.24 16.24 3.36
N MET A 223 21.99 15.84 3.54
CA MET A 223 21.52 15.14 4.74
C MET A 223 21.45 13.62 4.54
N GLY A 224 20.91 13.21 3.40
CA GLY A 224 20.66 11.80 3.08
C GLY A 224 21.66 11.20 2.09
N ALA A 225 21.18 10.23 1.33
CA ALA A 225 21.96 9.59 0.29
C ALA A 225 22.37 10.60 -0.81
N PRO A 226 23.51 10.36 -1.49
CA PRO A 226 23.95 11.21 -2.60
C PRO A 226 22.87 11.37 -3.68
N GLY A 227 22.77 12.58 -4.26
CA GLY A 227 21.85 12.86 -5.37
C GLY A 227 20.44 13.30 -4.97
N GLN A 228 20.12 13.36 -3.67
CA GLN A 228 18.85 13.93 -3.22
C GLN A 228 18.87 15.47 -3.23
N ASP A 229 17.75 16.06 -3.64
CA ASP A 229 17.49 17.49 -3.49
C ASP A 229 16.79 17.73 -2.14
N GLU A 230 17.49 18.42 -1.24
CA GLU A 230 17.04 18.73 0.12
C GLU A 230 15.78 19.60 0.17
N TYR A 231 15.44 20.24 -0.96
CA TYR A 231 14.31 21.14 -1.09
C TYR A 231 13.21 20.58 -1.99
N ALA A 232 13.40 19.41 -2.60
CA ALA A 232 12.35 18.73 -3.34
C ALA A 232 11.51 17.88 -2.39
N ILE A 233 10.20 18.11 -2.40
CA ILE A 233 9.23 17.30 -1.65
C ILE A 233 8.42 16.50 -2.68
N VAL A 234 8.19 15.22 -2.44
CA VAL A 234 7.35 14.40 -3.33
C VAL A 234 6.10 14.01 -2.57
N ASP A 235 4.99 14.68 -2.88
CA ASP A 235 3.70 14.49 -2.20
C ASP A 235 2.64 14.02 -3.20
N THR A 236 1.55 13.45 -2.69
CA THR A 236 0.34 13.15 -3.47
C THR A 236 -0.28 14.45 -4.00
N ASP A 237 -0.72 14.41 -5.26
CA ASP A 237 -1.45 15.48 -5.94
C ASP A 237 -2.92 15.07 -6.13
N ALA A 238 -3.85 15.87 -5.59
CA ALA A 238 -5.28 15.58 -5.65
C ALA A 238 -5.83 15.54 -7.09
N ALA A 239 -5.28 16.31 -8.03
CA ALA A 239 -5.69 16.28 -9.42
C ALA A 239 -5.28 14.97 -10.11
N LEU A 240 -4.07 14.46 -9.82
CA LEU A 240 -3.63 13.15 -10.33
C LEU A 240 -4.49 12.01 -9.77
N VAL A 241 -4.90 12.10 -8.51
CA VAL A 241 -5.82 11.13 -7.90
C VAL A 241 -7.19 11.16 -8.57
N ARG A 242 -7.74 12.36 -8.85
CA ARG A 242 -8.99 12.52 -9.61
C ARG A 242 -8.89 11.93 -11.02
N GLU A 243 -7.78 12.18 -11.71
CA GLU A 243 -7.50 11.63 -13.04
C GLU A 243 -7.45 10.09 -13.02
N LEU A 244 -6.72 9.49 -12.07
CA LEU A 244 -6.64 8.05 -11.88
C LEU A 244 -8.03 7.42 -11.73
N ILE A 245 -8.87 8.01 -10.87
CA ILE A 245 -10.23 7.52 -10.62
C ILE A 245 -11.10 7.65 -11.88
N ALA A 246 -11.02 8.78 -12.58
CA ALA A 246 -11.76 9.00 -13.82
C ALA A 246 -11.37 7.97 -14.89
N ASN A 247 -10.07 7.73 -15.09
CA ASN A 247 -9.56 6.77 -16.07
C ASN A 247 -9.93 5.33 -15.70
N ALA A 248 -9.88 4.98 -14.41
CA ALA A 248 -10.27 3.66 -13.94
C ALA A 248 -11.76 3.38 -14.14
N ARG A 249 -12.63 4.35 -13.81
CA ARG A 249 -14.08 4.22 -14.02
C ARG A 249 -14.46 4.23 -15.50
N GLY A 250 -13.77 5.04 -16.31
CA GLY A 250 -13.96 5.06 -17.76
C GLY A 250 -13.63 3.73 -18.43
N ALA A 251 -12.84 2.85 -17.80
CA ALA A 251 -12.54 1.52 -18.31
C ALA A 251 -13.70 0.51 -18.19
N LEU A 252 -14.68 0.79 -17.33
CA LEU A 252 -15.90 -0.01 -17.16
C LEU A 252 -17.06 0.50 -18.04
N ALA A 253 -16.89 1.62 -18.74
CA ALA A 253 -17.91 2.12 -19.66
C ALA A 253 -18.03 1.18 -20.89
N PRO A 254 -19.25 0.89 -21.37
CA PRO A 254 -19.51 -0.01 -22.49
C PRO A 254 -18.95 0.50 -23.83
#